data_AF-A0A814W7U7-F1
#
_entry.id   AF-A0A814W7U7-F1
#
_cell.length_a   1.000
_cell.length_b   1.000
_cell.length_c   1.000
_cell.angle_alpha   90.00
_cell.angle_beta   90.00
_cell.angle_gamma   90.00
#
_symmetry.space_group_name_H-M   'P 1'
#
loop_
_entity.id
_entity.type
_entity.pdbx_description
1 polymer ?
#
loop_
_entity_poly.entity_id
_entity_poly.type
_entity_poly.pdbx_seq_one_letter_code
_entity_poly.pdbx_strand_id
1 'polypeptide(L)'
;MDDHDALLIALLTVFVVLLVIIVGFIIVWYFRRQRRGVHLQAFSASDQTPLLPSLSRPRIERAQAQENASLLTCHFYIRTTGEYTFHSQLTQIGSDPEKNWFLITPISKTSTITLNTASHLLSLQPKSDRLTQLVDEESTAAYVRTLNNLFSRLHHPYVEPLLKLDILYTQKLVIKVKRYQRLGSLKDVLHGVVPTANFHGKYSYRSSGLALNRVRLYSCQLLEGLLFLQSKSIPPITDLHSGNVVVSGSCVQIGSYEYQFLEQRSRIYPLTKRAVSSLILPEGMTKAQASEVFCYGALVFEMLTGYELGEHLRGLTPKHWHDCGRDPDARQMLTRLFDISQPVLTLTELRDFPYIANNMAKLKELQDFSVMPGEYSNDVKILLEQWTGTMRRKRNSTVRTSTLDRRKSTTTSRPAETSIINLSYSPSIPPTTPTTPKSNLPGPTTSSASPTPPPASPAPKQPTPTPPPPPAPSAQSSGDSGDRSALLDNIRQGTTLRKAVTNDRSAPKFK
;
A
#
# COMPACT_ATOMS: atom_id res chain seq x y z
N MET A 1 -65.42 7.62 -9.05
CA MET A 1 -63.97 7.87 -8.89
C MET A 1 -63.33 6.82 -9.75
N ASP A 2 -62.84 7.22 -10.91
CA ASP A 2 -62.49 6.30 -11.97
C ASP A 2 -61.28 5.46 -11.57
N ASP A 3 -61.20 4.21 -12.02
CA ASP A 3 -60.09 3.30 -11.71
C ASP A 3 -58.71 3.91 -12.04
N HIS A 4 -58.69 4.89 -12.95
CA HIS A 4 -57.49 5.64 -13.31
C HIS A 4 -57.02 6.61 -12.21
N ASP A 5 -57.95 7.27 -11.51
CA ASP A 5 -57.65 8.17 -10.40
C ASP A 5 -57.14 7.39 -9.19
N ALA A 6 -57.72 6.21 -8.94
CA ALA A 6 -57.27 5.32 -7.88
C ALA A 6 -55.83 4.81 -8.12
N LEU A 7 -55.49 4.47 -9.37
CA LEU A 7 -54.15 4.06 -9.76
C LEU A 7 -53.14 5.22 -9.62
N LEU A 8 -53.52 6.44 -10.03
CA LEU A 8 -52.68 7.62 -9.93
C LEU A 8 -52.35 7.95 -8.46
N ILE A 9 -53.35 7.88 -7.58
CA ILE A 9 -53.18 8.09 -6.14
C ILE A 9 -52.27 7.00 -5.54
N ALA A 10 -52.43 5.74 -5.96
CA ALA A 10 -51.56 4.64 -5.50
C ALA A 10 -50.09 4.82 -5.93
N LEU A 11 -49.82 5.28 -7.15
CA LEU A 11 -48.45 5.55 -7.60
C LEU A 11 -47.83 6.75 -6.89
N LEU A 12 -48.62 7.80 -6.65
CA LEU A 12 -48.16 9.01 -5.99
C LEU A 12 -47.82 8.74 -4.52
N THR A 13 -48.61 7.91 -3.83
CA THR A 13 -48.32 7.46 -2.47
C THR A 13 -47.03 6.63 -2.38
N VAL A 14 -46.81 5.68 -3.30
CA VAL A 14 -45.56 4.90 -3.35
C VAL A 14 -44.34 5.80 -3.61
N PHE A 15 -44.46 6.77 -4.50
CA PHE A 15 -43.38 7.73 -4.79
C PHE A 15 -43.04 8.59 -3.57
N VAL A 16 -44.05 9.09 -2.85
CA VAL A 16 -43.85 9.87 -1.63
C VAL A 16 -43.16 9.03 -0.54
N VAL A 17 -43.56 7.77 -0.37
CA VAL A 17 -42.92 6.85 0.59
C VAL A 17 -41.45 6.61 0.23
N LEU A 18 -41.12 6.38 -1.04
CA LEU A 18 -39.74 6.25 -1.50
C LEU A 18 -38.91 7.51 -1.25
N LEU A 19 -39.49 8.68 -1.49
CA LEU A 19 -38.83 9.97 -1.26
C LEU A 19 -38.52 10.17 0.23
N VAL A 20 -39.45 9.84 1.12
CA VAL A 20 -39.24 9.88 2.58
C VAL A 20 -38.13 8.93 3.02
N ILE A 21 -38.06 7.72 2.45
CA ILE A 21 -36.99 6.75 2.73
C ILE A 21 -35.63 7.31 2.29
N ILE A 22 -35.54 7.86 1.08
CA ILE A 22 -34.30 8.45 0.55
C ILE A 22 -33.83 9.63 1.42
N VAL A 23 -34.76 10.53 1.78
CA VAL A 23 -34.46 11.65 2.68
C VAL A 23 -34.01 11.14 4.05
N GLY A 24 -34.66 10.10 4.59
CA GLY A 24 -34.23 9.43 5.82
C GLY A 24 -32.80 8.88 5.73
N PHE A 25 -32.43 8.23 4.62
CA PHE A 25 -31.06 7.76 4.39
C PHE A 25 -30.05 8.91 4.30
N ILE A 26 -30.40 10.02 3.64
CA ILE A 26 -29.55 11.21 3.54
C ILE A 26 -29.34 11.84 4.91
N ILE A 27 -30.41 11.95 5.71
CA ILE A 27 -30.37 12.49 7.08
C ILE A 27 -29.50 11.58 7.97
N VAL A 28 -29.71 10.25 7.93
CA VAL A 28 -28.89 9.29 8.68
C VAL A 28 -27.43 9.34 8.24
N TRP A 29 -27.16 9.44 6.94
CA TRP A 29 -25.81 9.60 6.41
C TRP A 29 -25.16 10.91 6.88
N TYR A 30 -25.90 12.03 6.85
CA TYR A 30 -25.45 13.33 7.31
C TYR A 30 -25.13 13.33 8.81
N PHE A 31 -26.02 12.78 9.65
CA PHE A 31 -25.78 12.66 11.09
C PHE A 31 -24.66 11.67 11.44
N ARG A 32 -24.51 10.56 10.69
CA ARG A 32 -23.34 9.68 10.83
C ARG A 32 -22.05 10.39 10.43
N ARG A 33 -22.09 11.26 9.41
CA ARG A 33 -20.94 12.09 9.00
C ARG A 33 -20.62 13.20 10.02
N GLN A 34 -21.63 13.83 10.62
CA GLN A 34 -21.42 14.82 11.68
C GLN A 34 -20.93 14.19 12.98
N ARG A 35 -21.49 13.05 13.42
CA ARG A 35 -20.96 12.31 14.59
C ARG A 35 -19.51 11.88 14.38
N ARG A 36 -19.09 11.58 13.15
CA ARG A 36 -17.67 11.37 12.79
C ARG A 36 -16.82 12.63 12.97
N GLY A 37 -17.34 13.83 12.69
CA GLY A 37 -16.64 15.10 12.92
C GLY A 37 -16.50 15.46 14.41
N VAL A 38 -17.57 15.28 15.18
CA VAL A 38 -17.58 15.58 16.62
C VAL A 38 -16.75 14.58 17.42
N HIS A 39 -16.75 13.30 17.06
CA HIS A 39 -15.90 12.30 17.73
C HIS A 39 -14.41 12.49 17.41
N LEU A 40 -14.07 13.06 16.24
CA LEU A 40 -12.69 13.43 15.90
C LEU A 40 -12.21 14.65 16.71
N GLN A 41 -13.10 15.62 16.96
CA GLN A 41 -12.82 16.75 17.87
C GLN A 41 -12.79 16.32 19.34
N ALA A 42 -13.67 15.41 19.78
CA ALA A 42 -13.69 14.92 21.16
C ALA A 42 -12.45 14.06 21.49
N PHE A 43 -11.97 13.23 20.55
CA PHE A 43 -10.72 12.49 20.71
C PHE A 43 -9.48 13.41 20.68
N SER A 44 -9.60 14.58 20.04
CA SER A 44 -8.57 15.63 20.08
C SER A 44 -8.64 16.49 21.35
N ALA A 45 -9.77 16.48 22.06
CA ALA A 45 -10.03 17.31 23.23
C ALA A 45 -9.87 16.57 24.57
N SER A 46 -9.89 15.24 24.60
CA SER A 46 -9.88 14.47 25.85
C SER A 46 -8.49 14.09 26.39
N ASP A 47 -7.40 14.66 25.86
CA ASP A 47 -6.05 14.37 26.35
C ASP A 47 -5.19 15.64 26.55
N GLN A 48 -5.81 16.71 27.06
CA GLN A 48 -5.08 17.88 27.55
C GLN A 48 -5.37 18.13 29.03
N THR A 49 -4.68 17.38 29.87
CA THR A 49 -4.14 17.96 31.12
C THR A 49 -3.19 19.10 30.73
N PRO A 50 -3.40 20.34 31.21
CA PRO A 50 -2.68 21.51 30.72
C PRO A 50 -1.33 21.63 31.44
N LEU A 51 -0.42 20.70 31.20
CA LEU A 51 0.99 20.84 31.57
C LEU A 51 1.83 20.19 30.46
N LEU A 52 2.14 20.96 29.39
CA LEU A 52 3.40 20.96 28.61
C LEU A 52 3.27 21.70 27.24
N PRO A 53 3.06 23.03 27.17
CA PRO A 53 3.14 23.79 25.91
C PRO A 53 4.57 23.98 25.37
N SER A 54 5.61 23.84 26.21
CA SER A 54 6.99 24.20 25.85
C SER A 54 7.77 23.10 25.10
N LEU A 55 7.44 21.81 25.32
CA LEU A 55 8.12 20.68 24.67
C LEU A 55 7.57 20.37 23.27
N SER A 56 6.39 20.86 22.92
CA SER A 56 5.73 20.61 21.64
C SER A 56 6.10 21.62 20.56
N ARG A 57 6.36 22.90 20.91
CA ARG A 57 6.77 23.94 19.95
C ARG A 57 7.98 23.56 19.10
N PRO A 58 9.10 23.06 19.67
CA PRO A 58 10.28 22.70 18.86
C PRO A 58 10.01 21.53 17.90
N ARG A 59 9.08 20.63 18.24
CA ARG A 59 8.71 19.51 17.36
C ARG A 59 7.86 19.97 16.19
N ILE A 60 6.89 20.85 16.44
CA ILE A 60 6.02 21.44 15.42
C ILE A 60 6.87 22.27 14.45
N GLU A 61 7.76 23.11 14.96
CA GLU A 61 8.65 23.94 14.15
C GLU A 61 9.58 23.09 13.26
N ARG A 62 10.15 22.01 13.80
CA ARG A 62 10.98 21.08 13.01
C ARG A 62 10.18 20.39 11.90
N ALA A 63 8.97 19.93 12.19
CA ALA A 63 8.11 19.31 11.20
C ALA A 63 7.75 20.29 10.07
N GLN A 64 7.38 21.53 10.43
CA GLN A 64 7.12 22.59 9.45
C GLN A 64 8.36 22.93 8.63
N ALA A 65 9.54 23.01 9.24
CA ALA A 65 10.79 23.27 8.54
C ALA A 65 11.14 22.16 7.54
N GLN A 66 10.93 20.90 7.92
CA GLN A 66 11.13 19.74 7.03
C GLN A 66 10.13 19.75 5.86
N GLU A 67 8.88 20.07 6.13
CA GLU A 67 7.84 20.20 5.11
C GLU A 67 8.18 21.31 4.10
N ASN A 68 8.57 22.49 4.60
CA ASN A 68 9.01 23.62 3.78
C ASN A 68 10.26 23.29 2.94
N ALA A 69 11.24 22.58 3.52
CA ALA A 69 12.44 22.15 2.80
C ALA A 69 12.12 21.16 1.68
N SER A 70 11.16 20.26 1.91
CA SER A 70 10.70 19.29 0.92
C SER A 70 9.97 19.98 -0.23
N LEU A 71 9.12 20.97 0.07
CA LEU A 71 8.43 21.79 -0.93
C LEU A 71 9.41 22.60 -1.79
N LEU A 72 10.41 23.24 -1.18
CA LEU A 72 11.44 23.99 -1.90
C LEU A 72 12.26 23.07 -2.81
N THR A 73 12.61 21.88 -2.33
CA THR A 73 13.33 20.87 -3.13
C THR A 73 12.47 20.41 -4.32
N CYS A 74 11.17 20.22 -4.13
CA CYS A 74 10.24 19.89 -5.21
C CYS A 74 10.24 20.98 -6.29
N HIS A 75 10.10 22.25 -5.89
CA HIS A 75 10.14 23.37 -6.84
C HIS A 75 11.48 23.47 -7.59
N PHE A 76 12.59 23.31 -6.87
CA PHE A 76 13.92 23.29 -7.49
C PHE A 76 14.02 22.16 -8.53
N TYR A 77 13.63 20.94 -8.16
CA TYR A 77 13.65 19.80 -9.08
C TYR A 77 12.81 20.01 -10.33
N ILE A 78 11.58 20.51 -10.17
CA ILE A 78 10.68 20.80 -11.27
C ILE A 78 11.28 21.86 -12.21
N ARG A 79 11.85 22.93 -11.64
CA ARG A 79 12.49 24.00 -12.42
C ARG A 79 13.71 23.51 -13.20
N THR A 80 14.55 22.68 -12.57
CA THR A 80 15.77 22.15 -13.18
C THR A 80 15.47 21.18 -14.31
N THR A 81 14.44 20.32 -14.15
CA THR A 81 14.06 19.36 -15.20
C THR A 81 13.26 20.01 -16.33
N GLY A 82 12.44 21.02 -16.05
CA GLY A 82 11.60 21.68 -17.05
C GLY A 82 10.51 20.80 -17.66
N GLU A 83 10.28 19.60 -17.08
CA GLU A 83 9.35 18.58 -17.61
C GLU A 83 7.95 18.67 -16.99
N TYR A 84 7.80 19.38 -15.87
CA TYR A 84 6.59 19.38 -15.07
C TYR A 84 6.19 20.78 -14.61
N THR A 85 4.91 20.95 -14.29
CA THR A 85 4.39 22.08 -13.51
C THR A 85 3.92 21.58 -12.16
N PHE A 86 4.21 22.36 -11.12
CA PHE A 86 3.69 22.10 -9.78
C PHE A 86 2.17 22.31 -9.74
N HIS A 87 1.44 21.41 -9.08
CA HIS A 87 0.01 21.60 -8.80
C HIS A 87 -0.23 21.84 -7.31
N SER A 88 0.12 20.87 -6.46
CA SER A 88 -0.13 20.98 -5.02
C SER A 88 0.72 19.98 -4.21
N GLN A 89 1.06 20.33 -2.98
CA GLN A 89 1.54 19.38 -1.99
C GLN A 89 0.37 18.59 -1.41
N LEU A 90 0.55 17.28 -1.22
CA LEU A 90 -0.44 16.41 -0.59
C LEU A 90 -0.12 16.23 0.89
N THR A 91 -1.13 15.84 1.66
CA THR A 91 -0.93 15.47 3.06
C THR A 91 -0.08 14.19 3.19
N GLN A 92 0.18 13.77 4.42
CA GLN A 92 0.84 12.51 4.74
C GLN A 92 0.01 11.30 4.31
N ILE A 93 -0.05 10.97 3.01
CA ILE A 93 -0.96 9.93 2.47
C ILE A 93 -0.46 8.50 2.68
N GLY A 94 0.82 8.32 3.02
CA GLY A 94 1.46 7.04 3.32
C GLY A 94 2.01 6.94 4.74
N SER A 95 2.41 5.74 5.14
CA SER A 95 2.86 5.42 6.50
C SER A 95 4.26 5.91 6.86
N ASP A 96 5.07 6.28 5.86
CA ASP A 96 6.45 6.72 6.06
C ASP A 96 6.49 8.23 6.31
N PRO A 97 6.77 8.69 7.55
CA PRO A 97 6.71 10.10 7.90
C PRO A 97 7.79 10.96 7.21
N GLU A 98 8.84 10.35 6.65
CA GLU A 98 9.90 11.08 5.95
C GLU A 98 9.63 11.22 4.45
N LYS A 99 8.57 10.56 3.96
CA LYS A 99 8.14 10.64 2.57
C LYS A 99 7.14 11.78 2.40
N ASN A 100 7.40 12.62 1.41
CA ASN A 100 6.55 13.74 1.02
C ASN A 100 5.95 13.48 -0.37
N TRP A 101 4.74 13.97 -0.61
CA TRP A 101 4.00 13.73 -1.85
C TRP A 101 3.52 15.03 -2.48
N PHE A 102 3.65 15.10 -3.80
CA PHE A 102 3.29 16.26 -4.59
C PHE A 102 2.53 15.83 -5.83
N LEU A 103 1.47 16.55 -6.15
CA LEU A 103 0.80 16.44 -7.43
C LEU A 103 1.48 17.40 -8.41
N ILE A 104 1.85 16.87 -9.57
CA ILE A 104 2.52 17.61 -10.64
C ILE A 104 1.84 17.26 -11.97
N THR A 105 1.99 18.12 -12.98
CA THR A 105 1.44 17.89 -14.31
C THR A 105 2.57 17.92 -15.34
N PRO A 106 2.70 16.92 -16.23
CA PRO A 106 3.73 16.96 -17.27
C PRO A 106 3.47 18.10 -18.26
N ILE A 107 4.53 18.75 -18.71
CA ILE A 107 4.48 19.79 -19.74
C ILE A 107 4.44 19.10 -21.11
N SER A 108 3.38 19.33 -21.88
CA SER A 108 3.30 18.83 -23.26
C SER A 108 4.35 19.54 -24.12
N LYS A 109 5.05 18.80 -24.99
CA LYS A 109 6.02 19.34 -25.96
C LYS A 109 5.40 20.33 -26.96
N THR A 110 4.07 20.39 -27.06
CA THR A 110 3.32 21.35 -27.88
C THR A 110 2.93 22.65 -27.16
N SER A 111 3.46 22.93 -25.97
CA SER A 111 3.24 24.16 -25.17
C SER A 111 1.79 24.47 -24.77
N THR A 112 0.81 23.70 -25.23
CA THR A 112 -0.57 23.78 -24.75
C THR A 112 -0.80 22.74 -23.66
N ILE A 113 -0.92 23.20 -22.41
CA ILE A 113 -1.54 22.42 -21.34
C ILE A 113 -2.98 22.18 -21.77
N THR A 114 -3.27 21.02 -22.36
CA THR A 114 -4.65 20.63 -22.58
C THR A 114 -5.27 20.31 -21.20
N LEU A 115 -6.52 20.71 -20.99
CA LEU A 115 -7.30 20.45 -19.76
C LEU A 115 -7.40 18.96 -19.37
N ASN A 116 -6.87 18.05 -20.19
CA ASN A 116 -6.94 16.61 -20.03
C ASN A 116 -5.58 15.93 -19.75
N THR A 117 -4.52 16.71 -19.51
CA THR A 117 -3.22 16.14 -19.14
C THR A 117 -3.30 15.45 -17.77
N ALA A 118 -3.08 14.14 -17.74
CA ALA A 118 -3.14 13.35 -16.51
C ALA A 118 -2.07 13.81 -15.52
N SER A 119 -2.48 14.09 -14.28
CA SER A 119 -1.55 14.43 -13.20
C SER A 119 -0.65 13.25 -12.84
N HIS A 120 0.56 13.55 -12.41
CA HIS A 120 1.52 12.61 -11.87
C HIS A 120 1.71 12.83 -10.36
N LEU A 121 2.05 11.77 -9.65
CA LEU A 121 2.44 11.77 -8.26
C LEU A 121 3.95 11.75 -8.17
N LEU A 122 4.53 12.81 -7.62
CA LEU A 122 5.94 12.88 -7.26
C LEU A 122 6.09 12.59 -5.77
N SER A 123 7.03 11.72 -5.42
CA SER A 123 7.42 11.51 -4.02
C SER A 123 8.88 11.84 -3.78
N LEU A 124 9.14 12.53 -2.68
CA LEU A 124 10.47 12.84 -2.14
C LEU A 124 10.67 12.06 -0.84
N GLN A 125 11.80 11.38 -0.70
CA GLN A 125 12.12 10.60 0.50
C GLN A 125 13.64 10.49 0.67
N PRO A 126 14.17 10.33 1.89
CA PRO A 126 15.58 10.09 2.11
C PRO A 126 16.12 8.87 1.33
N LYS A 127 17.34 9.02 0.80
CA LYS A 127 18.14 7.91 0.29
C LYS A 127 18.49 6.98 1.44
N SER A 128 18.43 5.67 1.21
CA SER A 128 18.89 4.72 2.22
C SER A 128 20.38 4.90 2.50
N ASP A 129 20.76 4.90 3.78
CA ASP A 129 22.15 4.84 4.21
C ASP A 129 22.85 3.55 3.81
N ARG A 130 22.08 2.49 3.51
CA ARG A 130 22.63 1.21 3.06
C ARG A 130 23.04 1.23 1.59
N LEU A 131 22.56 2.21 0.82
CA LEU A 131 22.96 2.44 -0.57
C LEU A 131 24.32 3.16 -0.61
N THR A 132 25.37 2.45 -0.19
CA THR A 132 26.73 2.97 0.04
C THR A 132 27.59 3.02 -1.20
N GLN A 133 27.19 2.36 -2.29
CA GLN A 133 27.93 2.31 -3.54
C GLN A 133 27.88 3.62 -4.36
N LEU A 134 27.00 4.55 -3.98
CA LEU A 134 26.86 5.85 -4.64
C LEU A 134 27.76 6.87 -3.94
N VAL A 135 29.02 6.93 -4.40
CA VAL A 135 30.09 7.70 -3.73
C VAL A 135 30.18 9.15 -4.21
N ASP A 136 29.72 9.44 -5.42
CA ASP A 136 29.76 10.76 -6.05
C ASP A 136 28.53 10.99 -6.96
N GLU A 137 28.43 12.19 -7.53
CA GLU A 137 27.32 12.58 -8.41
C GLU A 137 27.34 11.79 -9.73
N GLU A 138 28.50 11.46 -10.27
CA GLU A 138 28.66 10.73 -11.53
C GLU A 138 28.19 9.27 -11.43
N SER A 139 28.67 8.55 -10.41
CA SER A 139 28.24 7.18 -10.08
C SER A 139 26.75 7.14 -9.75
N THR A 140 26.22 8.16 -9.06
CA THR A 140 24.78 8.31 -8.81
C THR A 140 24.00 8.46 -10.11
N ALA A 141 24.42 9.36 -11.00
CA ALA A 141 23.76 9.58 -12.29
C ALA A 141 23.82 8.33 -13.19
N ALA A 142 24.95 7.62 -13.22
CA ALA A 142 25.09 6.36 -13.95
C ALA A 142 24.14 5.28 -13.41
N TYR A 143 24.06 5.12 -12.08
CA TYR A 143 23.16 4.17 -11.44
C TYR A 143 21.69 4.48 -11.73
N VAL A 144 21.29 5.76 -11.60
CA VAL A 144 19.93 6.23 -11.92
C VAL A 144 19.60 6.00 -13.39
N ARG A 145 20.53 6.23 -14.32
CA ARG A 145 20.34 5.96 -15.74
C ARG A 145 20.09 4.47 -15.99
N THR A 146 20.88 3.59 -15.38
CA THR A 146 20.70 2.13 -15.48
C THR A 146 19.34 1.69 -14.92
N LEU A 147 18.91 2.23 -13.78
CA LEU A 147 17.60 1.92 -13.21
C LEU A 147 16.43 2.41 -14.08
N ASN A 148 16.48 3.64 -14.60
CA ASN A 148 15.44 4.12 -15.51
C ASN A 148 15.39 3.28 -16.81
N ASN A 149 16.54 2.87 -17.35
CA ASN A 149 16.61 1.95 -18.49
C ASN A 149 15.94 0.59 -18.17
N LEU A 150 16.18 0.02 -16.98
CA LEU A 150 15.51 -1.18 -16.53
C LEU A 150 13.98 -0.97 -16.41
N PHE A 151 13.54 0.06 -15.69
CA PHE A 151 12.12 0.26 -15.39
C PHE A 151 11.29 0.62 -16.62
N SER A 152 11.88 1.32 -17.60
CA SER A 152 11.26 1.57 -18.90
C SER A 152 10.93 0.31 -19.71
N ARG A 153 11.42 -0.86 -19.29
CA ARG A 153 11.15 -2.15 -19.95
C ARG A 153 10.14 -3.01 -19.18
N LEU A 154 9.64 -2.57 -18.03
CA LEU A 154 8.69 -3.31 -17.18
C LEU A 154 7.22 -2.96 -17.48
N HIS A 155 6.86 -2.95 -18.77
CA HIS A 155 5.48 -2.71 -19.19
C HIS A 155 4.65 -3.98 -19.03
N HIS A 156 3.67 -3.94 -18.13
CA HIS A 156 2.71 -5.02 -17.91
C HIS A 156 1.41 -4.46 -17.32
N PRO A 157 0.21 -4.99 -17.67
CA PRO A 157 -1.07 -4.48 -17.17
C PRO A 157 -1.16 -4.45 -15.63
N TYR A 158 -0.49 -5.39 -14.97
CA TYR A 158 -0.53 -5.59 -13.51
C TYR A 158 0.75 -5.15 -12.79
N VAL A 159 1.63 -4.39 -13.44
CA VAL A 159 2.80 -3.73 -12.82
C VAL A 159 2.66 -2.23 -12.99
N GLU A 160 2.83 -1.48 -11.90
CA GLU A 160 2.69 -0.02 -11.91
C GLU A 160 3.91 0.63 -12.59
N PRO A 161 3.76 1.39 -13.68
CA PRO A 161 4.90 2.02 -14.33
C PRO A 161 5.56 3.08 -13.44
N LEU A 162 6.85 2.92 -13.14
CA LEU A 162 7.68 3.98 -12.59
C LEU A 162 8.18 4.87 -13.73
N LEU A 163 7.60 6.07 -13.85
CA LEU A 163 7.84 6.97 -14.99
C LEU A 163 9.22 7.62 -14.93
N LYS A 164 9.66 7.99 -13.72
CA LYS A 164 10.97 8.58 -13.49
C LYS A 164 11.46 8.21 -12.09
N LEU A 165 12.73 7.85 -12.01
CA LEU A 165 13.49 7.77 -10.78
C LEU A 165 14.65 8.76 -10.85
N ASP A 166 14.93 9.44 -9.74
CA ASP A 166 16.10 10.28 -9.59
C ASP A 166 16.69 10.15 -8.17
N ILE A 167 17.98 10.47 -8.04
CA ILE A 167 18.66 10.56 -6.75
C ILE A 167 19.44 11.86 -6.72
N LEU A 168 18.99 12.78 -5.87
CA LEU A 168 19.69 14.03 -5.59
C LEU A 168 20.86 13.73 -4.66
N TYR A 169 22.06 13.61 -5.22
CA TYR A 169 23.26 13.18 -4.48
C TYR A 169 23.54 14.08 -3.27
N THR A 170 23.63 15.40 -3.47
CA THR A 170 23.96 16.37 -2.41
C THR A 170 22.90 16.39 -1.30
N GLN A 171 21.63 16.36 -1.67
CA GLN A 171 20.50 16.38 -0.72
C GLN A 171 20.24 15.00 -0.11
N LYS A 172 20.85 13.93 -0.64
CA LYS A 172 20.59 12.52 -0.27
C LYS A 172 19.11 12.18 -0.33
N LEU A 173 18.42 12.63 -1.38
CA LEU A 173 16.99 12.38 -1.59
C LEU A 173 16.75 11.52 -2.82
N VAL A 174 15.73 10.68 -2.74
CA VAL A 174 15.22 9.88 -3.86
C VAL A 174 13.92 10.52 -4.34
N ILE A 175 13.83 10.72 -5.65
CA ILE A 175 12.64 11.23 -6.32
C ILE A 175 12.03 10.11 -7.15
N LYS A 176 10.72 9.94 -7.02
CA LYS A 176 9.95 8.99 -7.84
C LYS A 176 8.77 9.71 -8.44
N VAL A 177 8.54 9.52 -9.73
CA VAL A 177 7.37 10.03 -10.45
C VAL A 177 6.57 8.86 -10.98
N LYS A 178 5.28 8.84 -10.66
CA LYS A 178 4.30 7.84 -11.09
C LYS A 178 3.04 8.52 -11.60
N ARG A 179 2.17 7.80 -12.30
CA ARG A 179 0.85 8.34 -12.65
C ARG A 179 0.02 8.52 -11.38
N TYR A 180 -0.70 9.63 -11.26
CA TYR A 180 -1.64 9.79 -10.16
C TYR A 180 -2.88 8.93 -10.42
N GLN A 181 -3.23 8.11 -9.43
CA GLN A 181 -4.34 7.18 -9.53
C GLN A 181 -5.46 7.61 -8.59
N ARG A 182 -6.62 7.95 -9.17
CA ARG A 182 -7.75 8.57 -8.45
C ARG A 182 -8.37 7.65 -7.40
N LEU A 183 -8.32 6.34 -7.62
CA LEU A 183 -8.78 5.33 -6.66
C LEU A 183 -7.74 5.05 -5.56
N GLY A 184 -6.52 5.52 -5.73
CA GLY A 184 -5.43 5.28 -4.79
C GLY A 184 -4.96 3.83 -4.76
N SER A 185 -4.45 3.45 -3.60
CA SER A 185 -3.97 2.10 -3.33
C SER A 185 -5.12 1.10 -3.13
N LEU A 186 -4.83 -0.18 -3.22
CA LEU A 186 -5.76 -1.25 -2.85
C LEU A 186 -6.23 -1.09 -1.39
N LYS A 187 -5.35 -0.56 -0.51
CA LYS A 187 -5.71 -0.23 0.87
C LYS A 187 -6.78 0.86 0.95
N ASP A 188 -6.66 1.91 0.14
CA ASP A 188 -7.67 2.98 0.08
C ASP A 188 -9.03 2.42 -0.35
N VAL A 189 -9.03 1.54 -1.36
CA VAL A 189 -10.23 0.88 -1.86
C VAL A 189 -10.84 -0.06 -0.83
N LEU A 190 -10.03 -0.85 -0.11
CA LEU A 190 -10.49 -1.75 0.95
C LEU A 190 -11.23 -0.98 2.05
N HIS A 191 -10.67 0.14 2.50
CA HIS A 191 -11.25 0.95 3.56
C HIS A 191 -12.29 1.96 3.08
N GLY A 192 -12.51 2.09 1.76
CA GLY A 192 -13.47 3.03 1.19
C GLY A 192 -13.16 4.49 1.53
N VAL A 193 -11.88 4.87 1.52
CA VAL A 193 -11.41 6.18 1.96
C VAL A 193 -10.92 7.04 0.81
N VAL A 194 -10.81 8.35 1.08
CA VAL A 194 -10.25 9.31 0.12
C VAL A 194 -8.73 9.13 0.07
N PRO A 195 -8.13 8.80 -1.09
CA PRO A 195 -6.68 8.52 -1.17
C PRO A 195 -5.79 9.68 -0.73
N THR A 196 -6.24 10.92 -0.90
CA THR A 196 -5.49 12.13 -0.52
C THR A 196 -5.62 12.51 0.96
N ALA A 197 -6.45 11.80 1.74
CA ALA A 197 -6.56 12.02 3.18
C ALA A 197 -5.34 11.49 3.93
N ASN A 198 -5.06 12.09 5.09
CA ASN A 198 -3.93 11.75 5.93
C ASN A 198 -4.00 10.28 6.40
N PHE A 199 -2.89 9.57 6.24
CA PHE A 199 -2.70 8.16 6.58
C PHE A 199 -3.17 7.81 7.99
N HIS A 200 -2.86 8.65 8.98
CA HIS A 200 -3.12 8.35 10.40
C HIS A 200 -4.61 8.33 10.75
N GLY A 201 -5.45 9.02 9.97
CA GLY A 201 -6.88 9.11 10.22
C GLY A 201 -7.75 8.21 9.35
N LYS A 202 -7.25 7.74 8.19
CA LYS A 202 -8.11 7.07 7.19
C LYS A 202 -8.21 5.54 7.32
N TYR A 203 -7.39 4.90 8.15
CA TYR A 203 -7.38 3.43 8.31
C TYR A 203 -7.82 2.94 9.70
N SER A 204 -8.52 3.77 10.47
CA SER A 204 -8.84 3.52 11.88
C SER A 204 -9.89 2.42 12.11
N TYR A 205 -10.55 1.93 11.06
CA TYR A 205 -11.60 0.92 11.17
C TYR A 205 -11.32 -0.26 10.23
N ARG A 206 -11.63 -1.47 10.71
CA ARG A 206 -11.61 -2.70 9.91
C ARG A 206 -12.63 -2.58 8.77
N SER A 207 -12.22 -2.96 7.55
CA SER A 207 -13.13 -3.06 6.42
C SER A 207 -13.82 -4.43 6.37
N SER A 208 -14.84 -4.58 5.53
CA SER A 208 -15.55 -5.86 5.32
C SER A 208 -14.83 -6.82 4.37
N GLY A 209 -13.68 -6.42 3.81
CA GLY A 209 -13.08 -7.07 2.64
C GLY A 209 -13.85 -6.73 1.35
N LEU A 210 -13.36 -7.24 0.21
CA LEU A 210 -13.94 -7.05 -1.11
C LEU A 210 -14.94 -8.15 -1.47
N ALA A 211 -15.74 -7.91 -2.50
CA ALA A 211 -16.60 -8.93 -3.10
C ALA A 211 -15.76 -10.07 -3.69
N LEU A 212 -16.21 -11.33 -3.54
CA LEU A 212 -15.44 -12.53 -3.91
C LEU A 212 -14.94 -12.53 -5.36
N ASN A 213 -15.77 -12.09 -6.31
CA ASN A 213 -15.37 -11.99 -7.71
C ASN A 213 -14.18 -11.04 -7.91
N ARG A 214 -14.14 -9.94 -7.14
CA ARG A 214 -13.05 -8.98 -7.17
C ARG A 214 -11.81 -9.52 -6.48
N VAL A 215 -11.96 -10.23 -5.35
CA VAL A 215 -10.84 -10.91 -4.67
C VAL A 215 -10.17 -11.91 -5.61
N ARG A 216 -10.94 -12.81 -6.23
CA ARG A 216 -10.43 -13.81 -7.20
C ARG A 216 -9.71 -13.16 -8.37
N LEU A 217 -10.32 -12.13 -8.96
CA LEU A 217 -9.70 -11.39 -10.06
C LEU A 217 -8.38 -10.75 -9.63
N TYR A 218 -8.36 -10.00 -8.53
CA TYR A 218 -7.16 -9.31 -8.05
C TYR A 218 -6.07 -10.28 -7.61
N SER A 219 -6.41 -11.41 -7.00
CA SER A 219 -5.45 -12.47 -6.71
C SER A 219 -4.73 -12.96 -7.97
N CYS A 220 -5.47 -13.21 -9.06
CA CYS A 220 -4.89 -13.64 -10.33
C CYS A 220 -4.01 -12.55 -10.95
N GLN A 221 -4.49 -11.30 -10.97
CA GLN A 221 -3.73 -10.16 -11.50
C GLN A 221 -2.41 -9.94 -10.74
N LEU A 222 -2.44 -10.04 -9.41
CA LEU A 222 -1.26 -9.95 -8.56
C LEU A 222 -0.28 -11.08 -8.83
N LEU A 223 -0.76 -12.33 -8.93
CA LEU A 223 0.12 -13.47 -9.19
C LEU A 223 0.82 -13.33 -10.55
N GLU A 224 0.08 -12.98 -11.60
CA GLU A 224 0.68 -12.77 -12.93
C GLU A 224 1.64 -11.58 -12.97
N GLY A 225 1.34 -10.49 -12.25
CA GLY A 225 2.27 -9.38 -12.11
C GLY A 225 3.59 -9.79 -11.46
N LEU A 226 3.55 -10.62 -10.41
CA LEU A 226 4.75 -11.14 -9.76
C LEU A 226 5.52 -12.11 -10.66
N LEU A 227 4.83 -13.03 -11.34
CA LEU A 227 5.47 -13.96 -12.29
C LEU A 227 6.12 -13.21 -13.46
N PHE A 228 5.50 -12.14 -13.96
CA PHE A 228 6.11 -11.26 -14.96
C PHE A 228 7.40 -10.61 -14.42
N LEU A 229 7.38 -10.03 -13.23
CA LEU A 229 8.58 -9.43 -12.61
C LEU A 229 9.70 -10.47 -12.43
N GLN A 230 9.36 -11.69 -12.01
CA GLN A 230 10.29 -12.81 -11.91
C GLN A 230 10.89 -13.19 -13.27
N SER A 231 10.08 -13.24 -14.34
CA SER A 231 10.54 -13.51 -15.71
C SER A 231 11.52 -12.45 -16.22
N LYS A 232 11.42 -11.23 -15.68
CA LYS A 232 12.30 -10.08 -15.96
C LYS A 232 13.51 -10.01 -15.03
N SER A 233 13.73 -11.06 -14.23
CA SER A 233 14.80 -11.17 -13.23
C SER A 233 14.78 -10.06 -12.18
N ILE A 234 13.62 -9.45 -11.96
CA ILE A 234 13.45 -8.48 -10.88
C ILE A 234 13.56 -9.22 -9.54
N PRO A 235 14.27 -8.64 -8.56
CA PRO A 235 14.31 -9.16 -7.20
C PRO A 235 12.92 -9.46 -6.60
N PRO A 236 12.77 -10.48 -5.75
CA PRO A 236 11.53 -10.76 -5.03
C PRO A 236 11.04 -9.55 -4.24
N ILE A 237 9.73 -9.30 -4.34
CA ILE A 237 9.07 -8.14 -3.74
C ILE A 237 8.74 -8.43 -2.27
N THR A 238 9.73 -8.26 -1.40
CA THR A 238 9.62 -8.54 0.05
C THR A 238 8.77 -7.54 0.84
N ASP A 239 8.30 -6.50 0.18
CA ASP A 239 7.61 -5.35 0.74
C ASP A 239 6.20 -5.18 0.14
N LEU A 240 5.66 -6.24 -0.47
CA LEU A 240 4.33 -6.22 -1.07
C LEU A 240 3.23 -6.19 0.00
N HIS A 241 2.37 -5.17 -0.05
CA HIS A 241 1.17 -5.04 0.78
C HIS A 241 0.14 -4.14 0.08
N SER A 242 -1.07 -4.02 0.63
CA SER A 242 -2.19 -3.31 -0.02
C SER A 242 -1.93 -1.83 -0.30
N GLY A 243 -1.01 -1.20 0.43
CA GLY A 243 -0.57 0.19 0.20
C GLY A 243 0.46 0.35 -0.91
N ASN A 244 1.11 -0.74 -1.34
CA ASN A 244 2.05 -0.79 -2.46
C ASN A 244 1.42 -1.39 -3.73
N VAL A 245 0.11 -1.62 -3.72
CA VAL A 245 -0.68 -2.05 -4.88
C VAL A 245 -1.62 -0.91 -5.23
N VAL A 246 -1.67 -0.51 -6.48
CA VAL A 246 -2.51 0.60 -6.94
C VAL A 246 -3.67 0.08 -7.78
N VAL A 247 -4.84 0.69 -7.64
CA VAL A 247 -6.04 0.31 -8.40
C VAL A 247 -6.19 1.24 -9.60
N SER A 248 -6.12 0.66 -10.80
CA SER A 248 -6.23 1.36 -12.08
C SER A 248 -7.39 0.79 -12.88
N GLY A 249 -8.55 1.45 -12.84
CA GLY A 249 -9.78 0.94 -13.46
C GLY A 249 -10.21 -0.40 -12.84
N SER A 250 -10.30 -1.44 -13.66
CA SER A 250 -10.61 -2.81 -13.23
C SER A 250 -9.40 -3.62 -12.77
N CYS A 251 -8.18 -3.07 -12.85
CA CYS A 251 -6.95 -3.80 -12.55
C CYS A 251 -6.32 -3.36 -11.23
N VAL A 252 -5.52 -4.26 -10.65
CA VAL A 252 -4.51 -3.93 -9.65
C VAL A 252 -3.12 -3.97 -10.28
N GLN A 253 -2.27 -3.03 -9.85
CA GLN A 253 -0.91 -2.86 -10.35
C GLN A 253 0.08 -2.90 -9.18
N ILE A 254 1.07 -3.78 -9.29
CA ILE A 254 2.13 -3.94 -8.29
C ILE A 254 3.11 -2.78 -8.41
N GLY A 255 3.23 -1.99 -7.34
CA GLY A 255 4.23 -0.93 -7.22
C GLY A 255 5.33 -1.30 -6.24
N SER A 256 6.20 -0.32 -5.99
CA SER A 256 7.28 -0.37 -4.98
C SER A 256 8.33 -1.47 -5.22
N TYR A 257 8.36 -2.07 -6.42
CA TYR A 257 9.38 -3.04 -6.81
C TYR A 257 10.78 -2.41 -6.88
N GLU A 258 10.87 -1.09 -6.99
CA GLU A 258 12.14 -0.36 -6.96
C GLU A 258 12.81 -0.35 -5.57
N TYR A 259 12.09 -0.69 -4.50
CA TYR A 259 12.59 -0.61 -3.12
C TYR A 259 13.85 -1.45 -2.91
N GLN A 260 13.93 -2.60 -3.57
CA GLN A 260 15.05 -3.52 -3.44
C GLN A 260 16.33 -3.00 -4.08
N PHE A 261 16.24 -2.16 -5.11
CA PHE A 261 17.37 -1.48 -5.73
C PHE A 261 17.81 -0.26 -4.91
N LEU A 262 16.86 0.43 -4.28
CA LEU A 262 17.11 1.62 -3.47
C LEU A 262 17.45 1.31 -2.00
N GLU A 263 17.47 0.03 -1.63
CA GLU A 263 17.65 -0.46 -0.26
C GLU A 263 16.62 0.07 0.78
N GLN A 264 15.44 0.39 0.28
CA GLN A 264 14.31 0.90 1.06
C GLN A 264 13.43 -0.25 1.57
N ARG A 265 12.72 -0.01 2.67
CA ARG A 265 11.83 -1.00 3.31
C ARG A 265 10.54 -0.34 3.77
N SER A 266 9.46 -1.08 3.65
CA SER A 266 8.16 -0.76 4.21
C SER A 266 8.04 -1.20 5.66
N ARG A 267 6.98 -0.75 6.34
CA ARG A 267 6.63 -1.18 7.69
C ARG A 267 6.43 -2.70 7.82
N ILE A 268 6.05 -3.39 6.74
CA ILE A 268 5.73 -4.83 6.80
C ILE A 268 6.96 -5.72 6.76
N TYR A 269 8.09 -5.23 6.23
CA TYR A 269 9.28 -6.04 5.98
C TYR A 269 9.82 -6.78 7.21
N PRO A 270 9.91 -6.17 8.41
CA PRO A 270 10.36 -6.88 9.61
C PRO A 270 9.46 -8.08 9.95
N LEU A 271 8.15 -7.95 9.74
CA LEU A 271 7.14 -8.98 10.02
C LEU A 271 7.33 -10.16 9.08
N THR A 272 7.42 -9.89 7.77
CA THR A 272 7.62 -10.93 6.76
C THR A 272 8.97 -11.62 6.95
N LYS A 273 10.04 -10.86 7.19
CA LYS A 273 11.38 -11.42 7.46
C LYS A 273 11.39 -12.34 8.68
N ARG A 274 10.67 -11.99 9.75
CA ARG A 274 10.51 -12.83 10.94
C ARG A 274 9.68 -14.07 10.65
N ALA A 275 8.61 -13.95 9.86
CA ALA A 275 7.75 -15.08 9.52
C ALA A 275 8.51 -16.18 8.76
N VAL A 276 9.41 -15.80 7.86
CA VAL A 276 10.17 -16.75 7.03
C VAL A 276 11.50 -17.23 7.63
N SER A 277 11.87 -16.76 8.82
CA SER A 277 13.21 -16.98 9.37
C SER A 277 13.54 -18.45 9.59
N SER A 278 12.53 -19.26 9.91
CA SER A 278 12.62 -20.63 10.39
C SER A 278 11.81 -21.62 9.54
N LEU A 279 11.48 -21.26 8.29
CA LEU A 279 10.71 -22.12 7.39
C LEU A 279 11.58 -23.15 6.69
N ILE A 280 10.96 -24.27 6.32
CA ILE A 280 11.53 -25.29 5.43
C ILE A 280 11.45 -24.73 4.01
N LEU A 281 12.61 -24.47 3.40
CA LEU A 281 12.69 -23.94 2.05
C LEU A 281 12.94 -25.08 1.04
N PRO A 282 12.24 -25.11 -0.10
CA PRO A 282 12.61 -25.95 -1.23
C PRO A 282 14.06 -25.70 -1.68
N GLU A 283 14.64 -26.68 -2.35
CA GLU A 283 15.98 -26.54 -2.91
C GLU A 283 16.03 -25.35 -3.88
N GLY A 284 17.07 -24.51 -3.74
CA GLY A 284 17.25 -23.31 -4.56
C GLY A 284 16.40 -22.10 -4.15
N MET A 285 15.40 -22.25 -3.28
CA MET A 285 14.57 -21.13 -2.84
C MET A 285 15.30 -20.24 -1.81
N THR A 286 15.21 -18.93 -1.99
CA THR A 286 15.74 -17.94 -1.05
C THR A 286 14.67 -17.50 -0.04
N LYS A 287 15.11 -17.01 1.13
CA LYS A 287 14.20 -16.38 2.10
C LYS A 287 13.45 -15.17 1.53
N ALA A 288 14.03 -14.47 0.55
CA ALA A 288 13.37 -13.34 -0.12
C ALA A 288 12.20 -13.82 -1.00
N GLN A 289 12.38 -14.92 -1.74
CA GLN A 289 11.28 -15.54 -2.50
C GLN A 289 10.19 -16.06 -1.57
N ALA A 290 10.56 -16.67 -0.44
CA ALA A 290 9.58 -17.09 0.57
C ALA A 290 8.80 -15.89 1.15
N SER A 291 9.49 -14.76 1.40
CA SER A 291 8.85 -13.53 1.86
C SER A 291 7.84 -12.99 0.85
N GLU A 292 8.16 -13.00 -0.44
CA GLU A 292 7.26 -12.55 -1.51
C GLU A 292 5.97 -13.39 -1.56
N VAL A 293 6.09 -14.72 -1.43
CA VAL A 293 4.94 -15.64 -1.36
C VAL A 293 4.07 -15.37 -0.13
N PHE A 294 4.68 -15.11 1.03
CA PHE A 294 3.94 -14.75 2.25
C PHE A 294 3.23 -13.41 2.13
N CYS A 295 3.88 -12.41 1.52
CA CYS A 295 3.25 -11.12 1.24
C CYS A 295 2.05 -11.27 0.29
N TYR A 296 2.16 -12.09 -0.75
CA TYR A 296 1.05 -12.42 -1.64
C TYR A 296 -0.12 -13.06 -0.86
N GLY A 297 0.14 -14.09 -0.04
CA GLY A 297 -0.89 -14.72 0.77
C GLY A 297 -1.56 -13.76 1.75
N ALA A 298 -0.79 -12.86 2.36
CA ALA A 298 -1.30 -11.85 3.28
C ALA A 298 -2.22 -10.82 2.58
N LEU A 299 -1.89 -10.45 1.34
CA LEU A 299 -2.76 -9.60 0.51
C LEU A 299 -4.09 -10.29 0.19
N VAL A 300 -4.07 -11.57 -0.20
CA VAL A 300 -5.30 -12.32 -0.48
C VAL A 300 -6.15 -12.42 0.80
N PHE A 301 -5.54 -12.68 1.95
CA PHE A 301 -6.22 -12.66 3.23
C PHE A 301 -6.84 -11.29 3.55
N GLU A 302 -6.10 -10.21 3.37
CA GLU A 302 -6.57 -8.85 3.63
C GLU A 302 -7.76 -8.50 2.71
N MET A 303 -7.70 -8.90 1.43
CA MET A 303 -8.82 -8.72 0.50
C MET A 303 -10.08 -9.49 0.90
N LEU A 304 -9.93 -10.70 1.48
CA LEU A 304 -11.06 -11.48 1.96
C LEU A 304 -11.66 -10.92 3.25
N THR A 305 -10.82 -10.43 4.17
CA THR A 305 -11.23 -10.19 5.56
C THR A 305 -11.34 -8.73 5.95
N GLY A 306 -10.67 -7.86 5.19
CA GLY A 306 -10.62 -6.42 5.39
C GLY A 306 -9.63 -5.92 6.44
N TYR A 307 -8.69 -6.76 6.88
CA TYR A 307 -7.62 -6.39 7.81
C TYR A 307 -6.29 -7.12 7.52
N GLU A 308 -5.18 -6.51 7.92
CA GLU A 308 -3.83 -7.07 7.78
C GLU A 308 -3.56 -8.17 8.83
N LEU A 309 -2.83 -9.22 8.47
CA LEU A 309 -2.38 -10.25 9.42
C LEU A 309 -1.37 -9.73 10.44
N GLY A 310 -0.56 -8.72 10.08
CA GLY A 310 0.44 -8.13 10.98
C GLY A 310 1.40 -9.19 11.56
N GLU A 311 1.57 -9.20 12.88
CA GLU A 311 2.41 -10.16 13.60
C GLU A 311 1.93 -11.62 13.46
N HIS A 312 0.67 -11.84 13.08
CA HIS A 312 0.09 -13.17 12.90
C HIS A 312 0.39 -13.81 11.55
N LEU A 313 1.29 -13.22 10.75
CA LEU A 313 1.77 -13.80 9.48
C LEU A 313 2.30 -15.23 9.66
N ARG A 314 2.76 -15.57 10.87
CA ARG A 314 3.15 -16.92 11.29
C ARG A 314 2.19 -17.40 12.39
N GLY A 315 1.34 -18.36 12.07
CA GLY A 315 0.42 -18.97 13.03
C GLY A 315 -0.97 -18.32 13.01
N LEU A 316 -1.72 -18.58 11.94
CA LEU A 316 -3.11 -18.13 11.84
C LEU A 316 -3.98 -18.86 12.90
N THR A 317 -4.81 -18.09 13.59
CA THR A 317 -5.73 -18.60 14.62
C THR A 317 -6.99 -19.19 13.99
N PRO A 318 -7.78 -20.00 14.71
CA PRO A 318 -9.10 -20.45 14.24
C PRO A 318 -10.00 -19.30 13.79
N LYS A 319 -9.90 -18.14 14.45
CA LYS A 319 -10.63 -16.92 14.06
C LYS A 319 -10.21 -16.42 12.67
N HIS A 320 -8.92 -16.41 12.35
CA HIS A 320 -8.45 -16.00 11.02
C HIS A 320 -9.02 -16.90 9.92
N TRP A 321 -9.06 -18.22 10.16
CA TRP A 321 -9.64 -19.18 9.21
C TRP A 321 -11.15 -19.09 9.07
N HIS A 322 -11.85 -18.73 10.15
CA HIS A 322 -13.26 -18.41 10.11
C HIS A 322 -13.51 -17.14 9.27
N ASP A 323 -12.77 -16.07 9.55
CA ASP A 323 -12.92 -14.77 8.89
C ASP A 323 -12.66 -14.84 7.37
N CYS A 324 -11.67 -15.63 6.91
CA CYS A 324 -11.36 -15.80 5.49
C CYS A 324 -12.16 -16.93 4.80
N GLY A 325 -13.02 -17.64 5.54
CA GLY A 325 -13.72 -18.84 5.07
C GLY A 325 -14.85 -18.62 4.07
N ARG A 326 -15.13 -17.37 3.67
CA ARG A 326 -16.15 -17.01 2.67
C ARG A 326 -15.86 -17.53 1.26
N ASP A 327 -14.61 -17.90 0.98
CA ASP A 327 -14.19 -18.51 -0.28
C ASP A 327 -13.41 -19.81 0.02
N PRO A 328 -14.03 -20.99 -0.15
CA PRO A 328 -13.41 -22.27 0.21
C PRO A 328 -12.11 -22.55 -0.55
N ASP A 329 -12.05 -22.23 -1.85
CA ASP A 329 -10.88 -22.47 -2.68
C ASP A 329 -9.73 -21.57 -2.25
N ALA A 330 -10.03 -20.29 -1.96
CA ALA A 330 -9.03 -19.36 -1.43
C ALA A 330 -8.50 -19.83 -0.08
N ARG A 331 -9.40 -20.28 0.82
CA ARG A 331 -9.03 -20.79 2.14
C ARG A 331 -8.14 -22.02 2.02
N GLN A 332 -8.41 -22.94 1.09
CA GLN A 332 -7.57 -24.11 0.87
C GLN A 332 -6.15 -23.70 0.42
N MET A 333 -6.05 -22.79 -0.55
CA MET A 333 -4.76 -22.25 -1.01
C MET A 333 -4.00 -21.57 0.13
N LEU A 334 -4.65 -20.69 0.90
CA LEU A 334 -4.03 -20.00 2.03
C LEU A 334 -3.60 -20.96 3.14
N THR A 335 -4.38 -22.03 3.38
CA THR A 335 -4.03 -23.07 4.34
C THR A 335 -2.72 -23.75 3.96
N ARG A 336 -2.55 -24.11 2.69
CA ARG A 336 -1.29 -24.72 2.22
C ARG A 336 -0.13 -23.72 2.16
N LEU A 337 -0.39 -22.46 1.79
CA LEU A 337 0.62 -21.40 1.71
C LEU A 337 1.22 -21.10 3.09
N PHE A 338 0.38 -21.01 4.12
CA PHE A 338 0.81 -20.71 5.50
C PHE A 338 1.14 -21.95 6.34
N ASP A 339 1.12 -23.15 5.75
CA ASP A 339 1.52 -24.38 6.45
C ASP A 339 3.04 -24.44 6.63
N ILE A 340 3.48 -24.15 7.85
CA ILE A 340 4.90 -24.13 8.23
C ILE A 340 5.51 -25.54 8.38
N SER A 341 4.68 -26.59 8.41
CA SER A 341 5.14 -27.98 8.51
C SER A 341 5.60 -28.53 7.15
N GLN A 342 5.24 -27.85 6.07
CA GLN A 342 5.56 -28.24 4.70
C GLN A 342 6.59 -27.27 4.09
N PRO A 343 7.29 -27.68 3.02
CA PRO A 343 8.08 -26.75 2.22
C PRO A 343 7.22 -25.60 1.69
N VAL A 344 7.79 -24.39 1.72
CA VAL A 344 7.14 -23.17 1.21
C VAL A 344 6.83 -23.32 -0.29
N LEU A 345 5.63 -22.91 -0.69
CA LEU A 345 5.23 -22.89 -2.11
C LEU A 345 6.00 -21.84 -2.90
N THR A 346 6.24 -22.11 -4.17
CA THR A 346 6.67 -21.13 -5.17
C THR A 346 5.49 -20.39 -5.78
N LEU A 347 5.74 -19.21 -6.39
CA LEU A 347 4.70 -18.49 -7.13
C LEU A 347 4.13 -19.32 -8.30
N THR A 348 4.98 -20.13 -8.95
CA THR A 348 4.55 -21.01 -10.04
C THR A 348 3.59 -22.09 -9.54
N GLU A 349 3.90 -22.75 -8.42
CA GLU A 349 3.00 -23.75 -7.82
C GLU A 349 1.65 -23.16 -7.38
N LEU A 350 1.62 -21.87 -6.98
CA LEU A 350 0.35 -21.20 -6.67
C LEU A 350 -0.59 -21.09 -7.86
N ARG A 351 -0.05 -21.07 -9.09
CA ARG A 351 -0.84 -21.00 -10.33
C ARG A 351 -1.72 -22.24 -10.52
N ASP A 352 -1.28 -23.38 -10.02
CA ASP A 352 -1.93 -24.68 -10.19
C ASP A 352 -3.06 -24.93 -9.18
N PHE A 353 -3.21 -24.07 -8.16
CA PHE A 353 -4.33 -24.17 -7.23
C PHE A 353 -5.65 -23.89 -7.96
N PRO A 354 -6.74 -24.66 -7.68
CA PRO A 354 -8.05 -24.43 -8.29
C PRO A 354 -8.54 -22.99 -8.18
N TYR A 355 -8.25 -22.34 -7.04
CA TYR A 355 -8.55 -20.93 -6.80
C TYR A 355 -7.99 -20.00 -7.89
N ILE A 356 -6.77 -20.25 -8.37
CA ILE A 356 -6.12 -19.44 -9.42
C ILE A 356 -6.47 -19.99 -10.80
N ALA A 357 -6.21 -21.27 -11.04
CA ALA A 357 -6.38 -21.91 -12.34
C ALA A 357 -7.77 -21.65 -12.96
N ASN A 358 -8.83 -21.73 -12.15
CA ASN A 358 -10.22 -21.53 -12.60
C ASN A 358 -10.56 -20.05 -12.92
N ASN A 359 -9.72 -19.10 -12.51
CA ASN A 359 -9.97 -17.67 -12.67
C ASN A 359 -9.00 -16.98 -13.64
N MET A 360 -7.91 -17.65 -14.02
CA MET A 360 -6.88 -17.13 -14.93
C MET A 360 -7.40 -16.73 -16.32
N ALA A 361 -8.34 -17.48 -16.88
CA ALA A 361 -8.95 -17.16 -18.18
C ALA A 361 -9.75 -15.84 -18.19
N LYS A 362 -10.04 -15.25 -17.02
CA LYS A 362 -10.81 -14.01 -16.87
C LYS A 362 -9.95 -12.74 -17.00
N LEU A 363 -8.63 -12.88 -17.11
CA LEU A 363 -7.67 -11.78 -17.24
C LEU A 363 -7.71 -11.19 -18.66
N LYS A 364 -8.73 -10.36 -18.92
CA LYS A 364 -8.96 -9.75 -20.24
C LYS A 364 -7.79 -8.89 -20.71
N GLU A 365 -7.14 -8.21 -19.77
CA GLU A 365 -6.05 -7.28 -20.10
C GLU A 365 -4.78 -7.99 -20.59
N LEU A 366 -4.70 -9.32 -20.44
CA LEU A 366 -3.62 -10.13 -21.00
C LEU A 366 -3.90 -10.62 -22.43
N GLN A 367 -5.13 -10.55 -22.93
CA GLN A 367 -5.47 -11.06 -24.27
C GLN A 367 -4.76 -10.27 -25.37
N ASP A 368 -4.65 -8.95 -25.18
CA ASP A 368 -3.99 -8.03 -26.13
C ASP A 368 -2.56 -7.67 -25.69
N PHE A 369 -2.05 -8.29 -24.62
CA PHE A 369 -0.75 -7.93 -24.07
C PHE A 369 0.39 -8.62 -24.82
N SER A 370 1.23 -7.82 -25.46
CA SER A 370 2.53 -8.27 -25.99
C SER A 370 3.67 -7.80 -25.10
N VAL A 371 4.52 -8.73 -24.67
CA VAL A 371 5.76 -8.39 -23.96
C VAL A 371 6.63 -7.55 -24.89
N MET A 372 7.16 -6.43 -24.38
CA MET A 372 8.05 -5.58 -25.16
C MET A 372 9.30 -6.34 -25.62
N PRO A 373 9.57 -6.36 -26.94
CA PRO A 373 10.74 -7.05 -27.48
C PRO A 373 12.02 -6.26 -27.18
N GLY A 374 13.13 -6.98 -27.16
CA GLY A 374 14.46 -6.42 -26.96
C GLY A 374 15.11 -6.84 -25.64
N GLU A 375 16.43 -6.97 -25.68
CA GLU A 375 17.23 -7.31 -24.52
C GLU A 375 17.53 -6.09 -23.64
N TYR A 376 17.84 -6.36 -22.38
CA TYR A 376 18.42 -5.36 -21.50
C TYR A 376 19.80 -4.92 -21.99
N SER A 377 20.17 -3.67 -21.71
CA SER A 377 21.56 -3.22 -21.88
C SER A 377 22.49 -4.01 -20.97
N ASN A 378 23.78 -4.05 -21.31
CA ASN A 378 24.79 -4.75 -20.51
C ASN A 378 24.82 -4.23 -19.06
N ASP A 379 24.70 -2.92 -18.85
CA ASP A 379 24.66 -2.34 -17.49
C ASP A 379 23.49 -2.87 -16.66
N VAL A 380 22.32 -3.04 -17.29
CA VAL A 380 21.14 -3.60 -16.62
C VAL A 380 21.33 -5.08 -16.34
N LYS A 381 21.90 -5.86 -17.28
CA LYS A 381 22.23 -7.27 -17.06
C LYS A 381 23.19 -7.43 -15.87
N ILE A 382 24.27 -6.64 -15.84
CA ILE A 382 25.25 -6.62 -14.75
C ILE A 382 24.57 -6.26 -13.42
N LEU A 383 23.70 -5.24 -13.42
CA LEU A 383 22.97 -4.84 -12.21
C LEU A 383 22.10 -5.99 -11.65
N LEU A 384 21.37 -6.69 -12.52
CA LEU A 384 20.53 -7.82 -12.12
C LEU A 384 21.37 -9.02 -11.66
N GLU A 385 22.49 -9.29 -12.32
CA GLU A 385 23.46 -10.33 -11.93
C GLU A 385 24.13 -10.05 -10.59
N GLN A 386 24.50 -8.80 -10.31
CA GLN A 386 25.05 -8.41 -9.01
C GLN A 386 24.06 -8.73 -7.89
N TRP A 387 22.76 -8.51 -8.13
CA TRP A 387 21.74 -8.82 -7.15
C TRP A 387 21.59 -10.33 -6.92
N THR A 388 21.54 -11.14 -7.98
CA THR A 388 21.48 -12.60 -7.87
C THR A 388 22.75 -13.19 -7.22
N GLY A 389 23.93 -12.64 -7.53
CA GLY A 389 25.21 -13.02 -6.95
C GLY A 389 25.37 -12.63 -5.47
N THR A 390 24.84 -11.48 -5.05
CA THR A 390 24.81 -11.05 -3.65
C THR A 390 23.97 -11.99 -2.79
N MET A 391 22.85 -12.50 -3.32
CA MET A 391 22.07 -13.56 -2.68
C MET A 391 22.87 -14.85 -2.48
N ARG A 392 23.70 -15.23 -3.47
CA ARG A 392 24.57 -16.42 -3.40
C ARG A 392 25.72 -16.28 -2.39
N ARG A 393 26.33 -15.09 -2.26
CA ARG A 393 27.39 -14.83 -1.26
C ARG A 393 26.86 -14.83 0.17
N LYS A 394 25.67 -14.26 0.41
CA LYS A 394 24.98 -14.30 1.73
C LYS A 394 24.58 -15.72 2.13
N ARG A 395 24.27 -16.59 1.15
CA ARG A 395 24.03 -18.03 1.35
C ARG A 395 25.28 -18.72 1.93
N ASN A 396 26.45 -18.46 1.35
CA ASN A 396 27.70 -19.12 1.77
C ASN A 396 28.20 -18.65 3.15
N SER A 397 27.98 -17.40 3.53
CA SER A 397 28.38 -16.91 4.86
C SER A 397 27.52 -17.49 5.99
N THR A 398 26.23 -17.72 5.73
CA THR A 398 25.27 -18.29 6.70
C THR A 398 25.54 -19.79 6.93
N VAL A 399 25.94 -20.52 5.89
CA VAL A 399 26.34 -21.93 6.00
C VAL A 399 27.62 -22.07 6.83
N ARG A 400 28.63 -21.21 6.62
CA ARG A 400 29.89 -21.22 7.39
C ARG A 400 29.71 -20.92 8.89
N THR A 401 28.78 -20.06 9.25
CA THR A 401 28.47 -19.76 10.67
C THR A 401 27.80 -20.96 11.35
N SER A 402 26.86 -21.64 10.69
CA SER A 402 26.21 -22.84 11.23
C SER A 402 27.17 -24.03 11.44
N THR A 403 28.29 -24.09 10.69
CA THR A 403 29.30 -25.15 10.86
C THR A 403 30.31 -24.87 11.99
N LEU A 404 30.48 -23.61 12.42
CA LEU A 404 31.39 -23.28 13.52
C LEU A 404 30.75 -23.55 14.90
N ASP A 405 29.45 -23.32 15.04
CA ASP A 405 28.74 -23.52 16.31
C ASP A 405 28.55 -25.01 16.68
N ARG A 406 28.70 -25.93 15.72
CA ARG A 406 28.62 -27.39 15.97
C ARG A 406 29.95 -28.04 16.38
N ARG A 407 31.05 -27.29 16.46
CA ARG A 407 32.38 -27.82 16.84
C ARG A 407 32.85 -27.44 18.25
N LYS A 408 32.03 -26.71 19.02
CA LYS A 408 32.44 -26.20 20.34
C LYS A 408 31.55 -26.75 21.47
N SER A 409 31.45 -28.07 21.58
CA SER A 409 30.82 -28.71 22.74
C SER A 409 31.38 -30.12 22.97
N THR A 410 32.66 -30.18 23.34
CA THR A 410 33.30 -31.30 24.04
C THR A 410 34.62 -30.77 24.59
N THR A 411 34.74 -30.60 25.92
CA THR A 411 35.86 -31.06 26.78
C THR A 411 35.65 -30.55 28.23
N THR A 412 35.90 -31.47 29.16
CA THR A 412 35.72 -31.57 30.62
C THR A 412 36.55 -30.62 31.51
N SER A 413 36.04 -30.20 32.70
CA SER A 413 36.60 -30.45 34.06
C SER A 413 36.10 -29.48 35.18
N ARG A 414 35.68 -30.05 36.34
CA ARG A 414 35.44 -29.48 37.70
C ARG A 414 36.73 -29.58 38.56
N PRO A 415 36.80 -29.19 39.87
CA PRO A 415 35.94 -28.38 40.78
C PRO A 415 36.74 -27.22 41.50
N ALA A 416 36.21 -26.26 42.27
CA ALA A 416 35.65 -26.35 43.64
C ALA A 416 35.18 -24.95 44.20
N GLU A 417 34.25 -25.00 45.18
CA GLU A 417 33.87 -24.06 46.30
C GLU A 417 33.61 -22.56 46.01
N THR A 418 32.60 -21.84 46.55
CA THR A 418 31.94 -21.90 47.88
C THR A 418 30.52 -21.24 47.86
N SER A 419 29.58 -21.85 48.60
CA SER A 419 28.47 -21.31 49.43
C SER A 419 27.30 -20.41 48.96
N ILE A 420 26.08 -20.99 49.11
CA ILE A 420 24.80 -20.51 49.78
C ILE A 420 24.10 -19.28 49.12
N ILE A 421 22.80 -19.23 48.77
CA ILE A 421 21.58 -19.62 49.50
C ILE A 421 20.43 -20.02 48.54
N ASN A 422 19.72 -21.10 48.91
CA ASN A 422 18.45 -21.58 48.38
C ASN A 422 17.28 -20.60 48.59
N LEU A 423 16.29 -20.62 47.70
CA LEU A 423 14.89 -20.87 48.09
C LEU A 423 14.11 -21.38 46.86
N SER A 424 13.79 -22.67 46.88
CA SER A 424 12.93 -23.37 45.93
C SER A 424 11.51 -23.48 46.48
N TYR A 425 10.52 -23.41 45.61
CA TYR A 425 9.27 -24.14 45.83
C TYR A 425 8.66 -24.58 44.51
N SER A 426 8.51 -25.90 44.39
CA SER A 426 7.77 -26.63 43.36
C SER A 426 7.14 -27.82 44.08
N PRO A 427 5.88 -28.19 43.83
CA PRO A 427 5.37 -29.48 44.25
C PRO A 427 5.08 -30.41 43.06
N SER A 428 5.55 -31.64 43.25
CA SER A 428 5.51 -32.81 42.38
C SER A 428 4.16 -33.55 42.43
N ILE A 429 3.85 -34.25 41.33
CA ILE A 429 2.89 -35.37 41.20
C ILE A 429 3.43 -36.61 41.97
N PRO A 430 2.64 -37.65 42.31
CA PRO A 430 2.65 -38.91 41.51
C PRO A 430 1.29 -39.70 41.57
N PRO A 431 1.16 -41.01 41.20
CA PRO A 431 0.35 -41.47 40.05
C PRO A 431 -0.71 -42.56 40.40
N THR A 432 -1.51 -43.04 39.42
CA THR A 432 -1.90 -44.47 39.21
C THR A 432 -2.92 -44.68 38.07
N THR A 433 -2.70 -45.73 37.27
CA THR A 433 -3.64 -46.47 36.37
C THR A 433 -3.96 -47.84 37.03
N PRO A 434 -4.80 -48.79 36.52
CA PRO A 434 -5.47 -48.99 35.21
C PRO A 434 -7.02 -49.24 35.34
N THR A 435 -7.88 -49.35 34.32
CA THR A 435 -8.09 -50.50 33.39
C THR A 435 -9.30 -50.21 32.46
N THR A 436 -9.26 -50.68 31.21
CA THR A 436 -10.36 -50.73 30.19
C THR A 436 -11.34 -51.89 30.46
N PRO A 437 -12.59 -51.95 29.90
CA PRO A 437 -12.84 -52.32 28.48
C PRO A 437 -14.09 -51.75 27.75
N LYS A 438 -13.92 -51.60 26.43
CA LYS A 438 -14.79 -51.77 25.24
C LYS A 438 -16.35 -51.84 25.32
N SER A 439 -16.97 -51.24 24.30
CA SER A 439 -18.16 -51.65 23.47
C SER A 439 -19.16 -50.48 23.32
N ASN A 440 -19.91 -50.21 22.25
CA ASN A 440 -20.14 -50.75 20.91
C ASN A 440 -20.88 -49.62 20.11
N LEU A 441 -20.64 -49.53 18.81
CA LEU A 441 -21.56 -48.97 17.80
C LEU A 441 -22.54 -50.11 17.38
N PRO A 442 -23.76 -49.87 16.83
CA PRO A 442 -23.99 -49.10 15.58
C PRO A 442 -25.32 -48.28 15.52
N GLY A 443 -25.52 -47.53 14.40
CA GLY A 443 -26.67 -46.63 14.08
C GLY A 443 -28.02 -47.35 13.81
N PRO A 444 -28.96 -46.88 12.95
CA PRO A 444 -28.88 -45.87 11.87
C PRO A 444 -30.15 -44.96 11.71
N THR A 445 -30.29 -44.30 10.55
CA THR A 445 -31.50 -43.68 9.92
C THR A 445 -31.92 -42.28 10.40
N THR A 446 -32.42 -41.32 9.61
CA THR A 446 -32.95 -41.28 8.23
C THR A 446 -32.97 -39.83 7.68
N SER A 447 -32.92 -39.75 6.35
CA SER A 447 -33.38 -38.73 5.39
C SER A 447 -34.31 -37.57 5.81
N SER A 448 -34.04 -36.36 5.27
CA SER A 448 -34.99 -35.53 4.47
C SER A 448 -34.26 -34.25 3.99
N ALA A 449 -33.98 -34.11 2.70
CA ALA A 449 -34.83 -33.52 1.66
C ALA A 449 -34.89 -31.98 1.70
N SER A 450 -34.16 -31.39 0.76
CA SER A 450 -34.13 -29.97 0.37
C SER A 450 -35.43 -29.51 -0.29
N PRO A 451 -35.87 -28.25 -0.11
CA PRO A 451 -36.84 -27.63 -1.00
C PRO A 451 -36.15 -26.86 -2.14
N THR A 452 -36.69 -27.06 -3.34
CA THR A 452 -36.39 -26.41 -4.62
C THR A 452 -36.76 -24.91 -4.63
N PRO A 453 -36.10 -24.07 -5.46
CA PRO A 453 -36.50 -22.67 -5.65
C PRO A 453 -37.62 -22.53 -6.71
N PRO A 454 -38.48 -21.50 -6.63
CA PRO A 454 -39.53 -21.23 -7.61
C PRO A 454 -38.99 -20.61 -8.93
N PRO A 455 -39.77 -20.66 -10.03
CA PRO A 455 -39.32 -20.31 -11.38
C PRO A 455 -39.12 -18.80 -11.60
N ALA A 456 -38.18 -18.48 -12.49
CA ALA A 456 -37.82 -17.12 -12.88
C ALA A 456 -38.93 -16.41 -13.68
N SER A 457 -39.22 -15.16 -13.31
CA SER A 457 -40.07 -14.25 -14.08
C SER A 457 -39.24 -13.50 -15.16
N PRO A 458 -39.84 -13.14 -16.31
CA PRO A 458 -39.12 -12.60 -17.46
C PRO A 458 -38.64 -11.15 -17.26
N ALA A 459 -37.53 -10.82 -17.94
CA ALA A 459 -36.84 -9.53 -17.87
C ALA A 459 -37.67 -8.35 -18.41
N PRO A 460 -37.65 -7.17 -17.76
CA PRO A 460 -38.16 -5.93 -18.35
C PRO A 460 -37.20 -5.37 -19.41
N LYS A 461 -37.79 -4.86 -20.50
CA LYS A 461 -37.11 -4.23 -21.64
C LYS A 461 -36.41 -2.91 -21.22
N GLN A 462 -35.24 -2.66 -21.79
CA GLN A 462 -34.50 -1.39 -21.64
C GLN A 462 -35.31 -0.19 -22.15
N PRO A 463 -35.37 0.94 -21.41
CA PRO A 463 -35.77 2.21 -21.98
C PRO A 463 -34.59 2.86 -22.74
N THR A 464 -34.92 3.43 -23.90
CA THR A 464 -34.05 4.23 -24.78
C THR A 464 -33.51 5.49 -24.10
N PRO A 465 -32.33 6.00 -24.48
CA PRO A 465 -31.75 7.20 -23.89
C PRO A 465 -32.50 8.48 -24.33
N THR A 466 -32.81 9.34 -23.36
CA THR A 466 -33.35 10.69 -23.59
C THR A 466 -32.28 11.66 -24.11
N PRO A 467 -32.62 12.64 -24.97
CA PRO A 467 -31.68 13.63 -25.49
C PRO A 467 -31.25 14.66 -24.43
N PRO A 468 -30.08 15.32 -24.60
CA PRO A 468 -29.57 16.31 -23.65
C PRO A 468 -30.35 17.63 -23.69
N PRO A 469 -30.44 18.36 -22.56
CA PRO A 469 -31.11 19.67 -22.50
C PRO A 469 -30.28 20.79 -23.16
N PRO A 470 -30.93 21.88 -23.62
CA PRO A 470 -30.26 23.01 -24.28
C PRO A 470 -29.47 23.89 -23.28
N PRO A 471 -28.48 24.68 -23.76
CA PRO A 471 -27.64 25.52 -22.93
C PRO A 471 -28.42 26.73 -22.35
N ALA A 472 -28.17 27.04 -21.08
CA ALA A 472 -28.71 28.21 -20.40
C ALA A 472 -27.97 29.51 -20.82
N PRO A 473 -28.66 30.67 -20.86
CA PRO A 473 -28.10 31.94 -21.31
C PRO A 473 -27.15 32.57 -20.30
N SER A 474 -26.18 33.31 -20.83
CA SER A 474 -25.11 34.02 -20.12
C SER A 474 -25.67 35.08 -19.16
N ALA A 475 -25.36 34.94 -17.87
CA ALA A 475 -25.55 36.02 -16.90
C ALA A 475 -24.29 36.89 -16.88
N GLN A 476 -24.43 38.13 -17.36
CA GLN A 476 -23.55 39.24 -17.01
C GLN A 476 -23.73 39.55 -15.52
N SER A 477 -22.64 39.51 -14.75
CA SER A 477 -22.56 40.19 -13.46
C SER A 477 -21.35 41.12 -13.48
N SER A 478 -21.67 42.39 -13.66
CA SER A 478 -20.91 43.58 -13.30
C SER A 478 -20.21 43.47 -11.94
N GLY A 479 -18.92 43.83 -11.89
CA GLY A 479 -18.16 43.89 -10.63
C GLY A 479 -16.67 44.18 -10.81
N ASP A 480 -16.36 45.45 -11.05
CA ASP A 480 -15.13 46.18 -10.74
C ASP A 480 -13.77 45.70 -11.31
N SER A 481 -13.38 46.31 -12.44
CA SER A 481 -12.08 46.16 -13.10
C SER A 481 -11.10 47.33 -12.80
N GLY A 482 -11.35 48.13 -11.77
CA GLY A 482 -10.48 49.27 -11.39
C GLY A 482 -9.26 48.87 -10.55
N ASP A 483 -9.44 48.00 -9.56
CA ASP A 483 -8.44 47.78 -8.51
C ASP A 483 -7.24 46.92 -8.92
N ARG A 484 -7.42 46.00 -9.88
CA ARG A 484 -6.34 45.11 -10.33
C ARG A 484 -5.27 45.86 -11.12
N SER A 485 -5.67 46.90 -11.86
CA SER A 485 -4.80 47.74 -12.67
C SER A 485 -3.94 48.65 -11.77
N ALA A 486 -4.56 49.24 -10.74
CA ALA A 486 -3.87 50.07 -9.75
C ALA A 486 -2.87 49.28 -8.89
N LEU A 487 -3.16 48.00 -8.62
CA LEU A 487 -2.24 47.11 -7.90
C LEU A 487 -1.01 46.74 -8.74
N LEU A 488 -1.19 46.55 -10.06
CA LEU A 488 -0.10 46.21 -10.97
C LEU A 488 0.83 47.40 -11.27
N ASP A 489 0.30 48.63 -11.24
CA ASP A 489 1.11 49.84 -11.37
C ASP A 489 1.96 50.12 -10.12
N ASN A 490 1.44 49.86 -8.92
CA ASN A 490 2.21 49.97 -7.67
C ASN A 490 3.37 48.97 -7.58
N ILE A 491 3.21 47.77 -8.14
CA ILE A 491 4.25 46.73 -8.15
C ILE A 491 5.39 47.12 -9.12
N ARG A 492 5.09 47.82 -10.22
CA ARG A 492 6.11 48.28 -11.18
C ARG A 492 6.96 49.45 -10.67
N GLN A 493 6.47 50.22 -9.70
CA GLN A 493 7.16 51.42 -9.20
C GLN A 493 8.28 51.15 -8.18
N GLY A 494 8.41 49.92 -7.65
CA GLY A 494 9.52 49.51 -6.80
C GLY A 494 9.60 50.28 -5.46
N THR A 495 9.28 49.63 -4.35
CA THR A 495 9.43 50.24 -3.02
C THR A 495 10.90 50.42 -2.67
N THR A 496 11.34 51.68 -2.53
CA THR A 496 12.64 52.02 -1.94
C THR A 496 12.62 51.70 -0.45
N LEU A 497 13.32 50.63 -0.06
CA LEU A 497 13.52 50.26 1.34
C LEU A 497 14.37 51.32 2.04
N ARG A 498 13.87 51.88 3.15
CA ARG A 498 14.66 52.77 4.02
C ARG A 498 15.82 51.97 4.62
N LYS A 499 17.03 52.56 4.63
CA LYS A 499 18.23 51.96 5.23
C LYS A 499 17.94 51.55 6.68
N ALA A 500 18.09 50.27 6.98
CA ALA A 500 18.08 49.77 8.34
C ALA A 500 19.35 50.26 9.07
N VAL A 501 19.18 50.90 10.22
CA VAL A 501 20.28 51.22 11.13
C VAL A 501 20.56 49.96 11.95
N THR A 502 21.63 49.25 11.62
CA THR A 502 22.14 48.10 12.38
C THR A 502 22.93 48.59 13.59
N ASN A 503 22.43 48.33 14.80
CA ASN A 503 23.18 48.55 16.05
C ASN A 503 23.94 47.25 16.38
N ASP A 504 25.21 47.21 16.00
CA ASP A 504 26.11 46.10 16.29
C ASP A 504 26.62 46.20 17.74
N ARG A 505 26.36 45.17 18.54
CA ARG A 505 26.82 45.06 19.95
C ARG A 505 27.85 43.94 20.16
N SER A 506 28.55 43.53 19.10
CA SER A 506 29.51 42.43 19.15
C SER A 506 30.89 42.76 19.72
N ALA A 507 31.11 43.97 20.25
CA ALA A 507 32.39 44.29 20.91
C ALA A 507 32.54 43.51 22.24
N PRO A 508 33.64 42.74 22.44
CA PRO A 508 33.89 42.05 23.69
C PRO A 508 34.25 43.06 24.79
N LYS A 509 33.50 43.03 25.89
CA LYS A 509 33.86 43.75 27.11
C LYS A 509 34.94 42.96 27.84
N PHE A 510 36.18 43.43 27.77
CA PHE A 510 37.21 43.04 28.72
C PHE A 510 36.91 43.72 30.06
N LYS A 511 36.66 42.91 31.09
CA LYS A 511 36.94 43.21 32.49
C LYS A 511 37.39 41.94 33.20
#